data_AF-A0A931WYL7-F1
#
_entry.id   AF-A0A931WYL7-F1
#
_cell.length_a   1.000
_cell.length_b   1.000
_cell.length_c   1.000
_cell.angle_alpha   90.00
_cell.angle_beta   90.00
_cell.angle_gamma   90.00
#
_symmetry.space_group_name_H-M   'P 1'
#
loop_
_entity.id
_entity.type
_entity.pdbx_description
1 polymer ?
#
loop_
_entity_poly.entity_id
_entity_poly.type
_entity_poly.pdbx_seq_one_letter_code
_entity_poly.pdbx_strand_id
1 'polypeptide(L)'
;MDKMLSTKEQRRLARDAKATRAEERRRRARRNRQVTFVAVLILAVVIVGWAVYASTRPKPGVGYPNQGAEHITRGAPHPPYNSNPPTSGWHDPSPAP
;
A
#
# COMPACT_ATOMS: atom_id res chain seq x y z
N MET A 1 -16.14 -17.27 61.98
CA MET A 1 -16.59 -18.59 61.52
C MET A 1 -16.60 -18.57 59.99
N ASP A 2 -15.46 -18.86 59.36
CA ASP A 2 -15.40 -19.04 57.91
C ASP A 2 -16.18 -20.30 57.54
N LYS A 3 -17.32 -20.14 56.88
CA LYS A 3 -18.07 -21.26 56.30
C LYS A 3 -17.26 -21.83 55.15
N MET A 4 -16.55 -22.93 55.40
CA MET A 4 -15.94 -23.71 54.33
C MET A 4 -17.07 -24.23 53.41
N LEU A 5 -17.08 -23.74 52.17
CA LEU A 5 -18.02 -24.17 51.13
C LEU A 5 -17.94 -25.68 50.93
N SER A 6 -19.10 -26.33 50.77
CA SER A 6 -19.18 -27.78 50.52
C SER A 6 -18.44 -28.16 49.24
N THR A 7 -17.82 -29.34 49.19
CA THR A 7 -17.12 -29.87 47.99
C THR A 7 -17.98 -29.81 46.73
N LYS A 8 -19.31 -29.93 46.87
CA LYS A 8 -20.29 -29.84 45.77
C LYS A 8 -20.44 -28.40 45.25
N GLU A 9 -20.40 -27.41 46.14
CA GLU A 9 -20.47 -25.97 45.80
C GLU A 9 -19.17 -25.51 45.14
N GLN A 10 -18.02 -25.94 45.64
CA GLN A 10 -16.72 -25.68 45.01
C GLN A 10 -16.65 -26.22 43.56
N ARG A 11 -17.18 -27.42 43.31
CA ARG A 11 -17.27 -28.01 41.96
C ARG A 11 -18.26 -27.29 41.03
N ARG A 12 -19.30 -26.64 41.56
CA ARG A 12 -20.23 -25.81 40.79
C ARG A 12 -19.58 -24.49 40.41
N LEU A 13 -19.00 -23.79 41.39
CA LEU A 13 -18.24 -22.55 41.16
C LEU A 13 -17.10 -22.74 40.14
N ALA A 14 -16.37 -23.85 40.21
CA ALA A 14 -15.32 -24.15 39.25
C ALA A 14 -15.85 -24.41 37.82
N ARG A 15 -17.06 -24.94 37.66
CA ARG A 15 -17.73 -25.12 36.36
C ARG A 15 -18.23 -23.79 35.81
N ASP A 16 -18.89 -23.01 36.65
CA ASP A 16 -19.43 -21.70 36.25
C ASP A 16 -18.29 -20.74 35.88
N ALA A 17 -17.19 -20.75 36.64
CA ALA A 17 -15.98 -20.00 36.31
C ALA A 17 -15.32 -20.46 35.00
N LYS A 18 -15.39 -21.75 34.64
CA LYS A 18 -14.91 -22.24 33.33
C LYS A 18 -15.86 -21.83 32.20
N ALA A 19 -17.17 -21.88 32.41
CA ALA A 19 -18.17 -21.48 31.44
C ALA A 19 -18.08 -19.98 31.12
N THR A 20 -18.01 -19.11 32.13
CA THR A 20 -17.85 -17.66 31.96
C THR A 20 -16.54 -17.32 31.25
N ARG A 21 -15.41 -17.95 31.64
CA ARG A 21 -14.13 -17.77 30.93
C ARG A 21 -14.19 -18.22 29.47
N ALA A 22 -14.91 -19.30 29.16
CA ALA A 22 -15.08 -19.78 27.79
C ALA A 22 -15.95 -18.81 26.96
N GLU A 23 -17.00 -18.26 27.55
CA GLU A 23 -17.86 -17.25 26.91
C GLU A 23 -17.11 -15.94 26.68
N GLU A 24 -16.35 -15.45 27.65
CA GLU A 24 -15.51 -14.27 27.51
C GLU A 24 -14.47 -14.45 26.41
N ARG A 25 -13.82 -15.62 26.35
CA ARG A 25 -12.88 -15.95 25.26
C ARG A 25 -13.57 -15.93 23.91
N ARG A 26 -14.76 -16.54 23.78
CA ARG A 26 -15.55 -16.53 22.54
C ARG A 26 -15.98 -15.11 22.15
N ARG A 27 -16.43 -14.30 23.11
CA ARG A 27 -16.83 -12.90 22.88
C ARG A 27 -15.64 -12.05 22.45
N ARG A 28 -14.48 -12.19 23.11
CA ARG A 28 -13.23 -11.53 22.72
C ARG A 28 -12.79 -11.96 21.33
N ALA A 29 -12.83 -13.25 21.00
CA ALA A 29 -12.45 -13.76 19.68
C ALA A 29 -13.37 -13.21 18.58
N ARG A 30 -14.70 -13.18 18.80
CA ARG A 30 -15.67 -12.59 17.87
C ARG A 30 -15.42 -11.11 17.66
N ARG A 31 -15.24 -10.36 18.76
CA ARG A 31 -14.93 -8.92 18.69
C ARG A 31 -13.62 -8.67 17.96
N ASN A 32 -12.56 -9.42 18.28
CA ASN A 32 -11.27 -9.28 17.61
C ASN A 32 -11.41 -9.58 16.11
N ARG A 33 -12.14 -10.64 15.73
CA ARG A 33 -12.41 -10.94 14.33
C ARG A 33 -13.16 -9.80 13.62
N GLN A 34 -14.17 -9.22 14.26
CA GLN A 34 -14.89 -8.07 13.71
C GLN A 34 -13.99 -6.85 13.56
N VAL A 35 -13.18 -6.53 14.57
CA VAL A 35 -12.22 -5.41 14.52
C VAL A 35 -11.19 -5.64 13.41
N THR A 36 -10.62 -6.85 13.31
CA THR A 36 -9.69 -7.20 12.23
C THR A 36 -10.35 -7.08 10.87
N PHE A 37 -11.59 -7.56 10.71
CA PHE A 37 -12.32 -7.48 9.45
C PHE A 37 -12.57 -6.02 9.04
N VAL A 38 -13.01 -5.17 9.97
CA VAL A 38 -13.20 -3.73 9.71
C VAL A 38 -11.88 -3.06 9.38
N ALA A 39 -10.79 -3.37 10.10
CA ALA A 39 -9.47 -2.82 9.82
C ALA A 39 -8.97 -3.20 8.42
N VAL A 40 -9.16 -4.45 8.00
CA VAL A 40 -8.82 -4.94 6.66
C VAL A 40 -9.65 -4.21 5.59
N LEU A 41 -10.95 -4.02 5.83
CA LEU A 41 -11.82 -3.28 4.91
C LEU A 41 -11.36 -1.82 4.75
N ILE A 42 -11.05 -1.13 5.85
CA ILE A 42 -10.54 0.25 5.81
C ILE A 42 -9.22 0.29 5.03
N LEU A 43 -8.30 -0.64 5.30
CA LEU A 43 -7.03 -0.72 4.59
C LEU A 43 -7.23 -0.94 3.09
N ALA A 44 -8.16 -1.83 2.71
CA ALA A 44 -8.49 -2.05 1.30
C ALA A 44 -9.03 -0.79 0.63
N VAL A 45 -9.94 -0.05 1.29
CA VAL A 45 -10.46 1.23 0.78
C VAL A 45 -9.34 2.25 0.60
N VAL A 46 -8.41 2.35 1.55
CA VAL A 46 -7.25 3.26 1.45
C VAL A 46 -6.36 2.91 0.26
N ILE A 47 -6.04 1.62 0.09
CA ILE A 47 -5.20 1.15 -1.04
C ILE A 47 -5.87 1.46 -2.38
N VAL A 48 -7.16 1.14 -2.52
CA VAL A 48 -7.92 1.40 -3.75
C VAL A 48 -8.01 2.90 -4.01
N GLY A 49 -8.33 3.71 -3.00
CA GLY A 49 -8.40 5.16 -3.11
C GLY A 49 -7.06 5.78 -3.53
N TRP A 50 -5.95 5.30 -2.94
CA TRP A 50 -4.61 5.75 -3.31
C TRP A 50 -4.25 5.36 -4.75
N ALA A 51 -4.55 4.13 -5.18
CA ALA A 51 -4.28 3.68 -6.54
C ALA A 51 -5.04 4.50 -7.59
N VAL A 52 -6.33 4.78 -7.34
CA VAL A 52 -7.14 5.66 -8.20
C VAL A 52 -6.53 7.05 -8.25
N TYR A 53 -6.23 7.64 -7.09
CA TYR A 53 -5.61 8.96 -7.00
C TYR A 53 -4.26 9.06 -7.73
N ALA A 54 -3.40 8.05 -7.61
CA ALA A 54 -2.12 8.00 -8.28
C ALA A 54 -2.29 7.84 -9.81
N SER A 55 -3.30 7.09 -10.25
CA SER A 55 -3.56 6.83 -11.68
C SER A 55 -4.13 8.04 -12.44
N THR A 56 -4.90 8.91 -11.75
CA THR A 56 -5.55 10.06 -12.37
C THR A 56 -4.68 11.32 -12.38
N ARG A 57 -3.53 11.29 -11.69
CA ARG A 57 -2.62 12.42 -11.65
C ARG A 57 -1.88 12.55 -12.98
N PRO A 58 -1.85 13.75 -13.59
CA PRO A 58 -1.03 13.99 -14.75
C PRO A 58 0.43 13.70 -14.39
N LYS A 59 1.07 12.84 -15.16
CA LYS A 59 2.51 12.57 -15.00
C LYS A 59 3.26 13.85 -15.39
N PRO A 60 4.23 14.30 -14.58
CA PRO A 60 5.04 15.45 -14.96
C PRO A 60 5.88 15.09 -16.20
N GLY A 61 5.98 16.03 -17.12
CA GLY A 61 6.72 15.88 -18.37
C GLY A 61 5.88 15.37 -19.55
N VAL A 62 6.38 15.65 -20.74
CA VAL A 62 5.84 15.14 -22.01
C VAL A 62 6.83 14.12 -22.54
N GLY A 63 6.36 12.90 -22.80
CA GLY A 63 7.16 11.89 -23.47
C GLY A 63 7.27 12.23 -24.95
N TYR A 64 8.48 12.47 -25.44
CA TYR A 64 8.76 12.62 -26.87
C TYR A 64 9.31 11.31 -27.43
N PRO A 65 8.92 10.89 -28.65
CA PRO A 65 9.52 9.73 -29.31
C PRO A 65 11.04 9.85 -29.42
N ASN A 66 11.77 8.75 -29.25
CA ASN A 66 13.22 8.76 -29.37
C ASN A 66 13.63 9.03 -30.83
N GLN A 67 14.42 10.08 -31.07
CA GLN A 67 14.96 10.44 -32.40
C GLN A 67 16.36 9.86 -32.66
N GLY A 68 16.86 8.98 -31.80
CA GLY A 68 18.18 8.36 -31.91
C GLY A 68 19.26 9.11 -31.12
N ALA A 69 20.52 8.85 -31.46
CA ALA A 69 21.70 9.43 -30.81
C ALA A 69 22.87 9.57 -31.79
N GLU A 70 22.56 9.90 -33.05
CA GLU A 70 23.56 9.92 -34.12
C GLU A 70 24.49 11.14 -34.00
N HIS A 71 25.80 10.91 -34.02
CA HIS A 71 26.75 12.02 -34.05
C HIS A 71 26.83 12.62 -35.44
N ILE A 72 26.71 13.94 -35.56
CA ILE A 72 26.83 14.66 -36.82
C ILE A 72 27.91 15.72 -36.76
N THR A 73 28.49 16.04 -37.92
CA THR A 73 29.35 17.21 -38.05
C THR A 73 28.52 18.48 -37.88
N ARG A 74 29.13 19.51 -37.30
CA ARG A 74 28.47 20.80 -37.07
C ARG A 74 27.92 21.37 -38.38
N GLY A 75 26.62 21.69 -38.39
CA GLY A 75 25.92 22.25 -39.55
C GLY A 75 25.44 21.20 -40.57
N ALA A 76 25.62 19.91 -40.31
CA ALA A 76 25.01 18.88 -41.14
C ALA A 76 23.48 18.98 -41.08
N PRO A 77 22.78 18.76 -42.22
CA PRO A 77 21.33 18.78 -42.24
C PRO A 77 20.78 17.59 -41.43
N HIS A 78 19.78 17.85 -40.60
CA HIS A 78 19.04 16.82 -39.88
C HIS A 78 17.56 17.18 -39.81
N PRO A 79 16.66 16.19 -39.63
CA PRO A 79 15.26 16.45 -39.34
C PRO A 79 15.07 17.35 -38.10
N PRO A 80 13.97 18.10 -38.00
CA PRO A 80 13.67 18.90 -36.81
C PRO A 80 13.60 18.05 -35.52
N TYR A 81 14.09 18.61 -34.41
CA TYR A 81 13.88 17.99 -33.09
C TYR A 81 12.41 18.04 -32.69
N ASN A 82 11.95 17.01 -31.99
CA ASN A 82 10.58 16.90 -31.52
C ASN A 82 10.38 17.54 -30.14
N SER A 83 11.45 17.88 -29.40
CA SER A 83 11.40 18.53 -28.09
C SER A 83 12.32 19.75 -28.02
N ASN A 84 12.02 20.68 -27.10
CA ASN A 84 12.87 21.83 -26.77
C ASN A 84 12.97 22.01 -25.24
N PRO A 85 14.15 21.83 -24.61
CA PRO A 85 15.41 21.43 -25.24
C PRO A 85 15.33 20.02 -25.86
N PRO A 86 16.19 19.69 -26.86
CA PRO A 86 16.24 18.36 -27.45
C PRO A 86 16.64 17.34 -26.39
N THR A 87 15.86 16.26 -26.28
CA THR A 87 16.06 15.18 -25.31
C THR A 87 16.72 13.93 -25.92
N SER A 88 16.73 13.85 -27.26
CA SER A 88 17.38 12.81 -28.06
C SER A 88 17.65 13.35 -29.46
N GLY A 89 18.36 12.59 -30.29
CA GLY A 89 18.64 12.89 -31.69
C GLY A 89 20.10 13.23 -31.95
N TRP A 90 20.31 14.04 -33.00
CA TRP A 90 21.63 14.35 -33.51
C TRP A 90 22.43 15.27 -32.57
N HIS A 91 23.72 15.04 -32.41
CA HIS A 91 24.55 15.90 -31.59
C HIS A 91 26.01 15.93 -32.04
N ASP A 92 26.74 16.94 -31.58
CA ASP A 92 28.17 17.06 -31.82
C ASP A 92 28.87 15.88 -31.10
N PRO A 93 29.80 15.16 -31.76
CA PRO A 93 30.58 14.11 -31.12
C PRO A 93 31.44 14.63 -29.96
N SER A 94 31.78 15.93 -29.96
CA SER A 94 32.54 16.55 -28.89
C SER A 94 31.63 17.30 -27.91
N PRO A 95 31.82 17.15 -26.59
CA PRO A 95 31.17 18.02 -25.61
C PRO A 95 31.54 19.49 -25.88
N ALA A 96 30.60 20.40 -25.64
CA ALA A 96 30.92 21.82 -25.68
C ALA A 96 32.04 22.14 -24.65
N PRO A 97 33.02 23.01 -25.01
CA PRO A 97 34.15 23.35 -24.14
C PRO A 97 33.75 24.14 -22.89
#